data_AF-A0A317H7B9-F1
#
_entry.id   AF-A0A317H7B9-F1
#
_cell.length_a   1.000
_cell.length_b   1.000
_cell.length_c   1.000
_cell.angle_alpha   90.00
_cell.angle_beta   90.00
_cell.angle_gamma   90.00
#
_symmetry.space_group_name_H-M   'P 1'
#
loop_
_entity.id
_entity.type
_entity.pdbx_description
1 polymer ?
#
loop_
_entity_poly.entity_id
_entity_poly.type
_entity_poly.pdbx_seq_one_letter_code
_entity_poly.pdbx_strand_id
1 'polypeptide(L)'
;HYVSVSGVGRATRNPERARELWNLAAKVWFKGPDDPNLAVLEVEVERAEYWDSPGGRMERLFEAAKATLGGETSALGVHRKLDLSHRRSI
;
A
#
# COMPACT_ATOMS: atom_id res chain seq x y z
N HIS A 1 -6.80 3.06 8.52
CA HIS A 1 -6.10 3.49 7.31
C HIS A 1 -5.89 2.27 6.42
N TYR A 2 -6.33 2.33 5.16
CA TYR A 2 -6.19 1.22 4.22
C TYR A 2 -5.63 1.73 2.89
N VAL A 3 -4.89 0.89 2.19
CA VAL A 3 -4.41 1.14 0.82
C VAL A 3 -4.69 -0.07 -0.05
N SER A 4 -5.18 0.17 -1.26
CA SER A 4 -5.32 -0.80 -2.33
C SER A 4 -4.40 -0.38 -3.48
N VAL A 5 -3.59 -1.31 -3.98
CA VAL A 5 -2.70 -1.08 -5.12
C VAL A 5 -2.97 -2.12 -6.20
N SER A 6 -2.87 -1.72 -7.46
CA SER A 6 -3.00 -2.61 -8.62
C SER A 6 -1.99 -2.23 -9.69
N GLY A 7 -1.54 -3.23 -10.45
CA GLY A 7 -0.50 -3.09 -11.45
C GLY A 7 -0.07 -4.44 -12.01
N VAL A 8 1.06 -4.45 -12.73
CA VAL A 8 1.56 -5.65 -13.41
C VAL A 8 2.53 -6.41 -12.51
N GLY A 9 2.22 -7.68 -12.24
CA GLY A 9 3.09 -8.59 -11.49
C GLY A 9 4.02 -9.40 -12.39
N ARG A 10 5.29 -9.55 -11.99
CA ARG A 10 6.29 -10.41 -12.66
C ARG A 10 7.07 -11.21 -11.62
N ALA A 11 7.20 -12.52 -11.83
CA ALA A 11 8.13 -13.35 -11.07
C ALA A 11 9.51 -13.26 -11.73
N THR A 12 10.53 -12.86 -10.96
CA THR A 12 11.90 -12.68 -11.45
C THR A 12 12.88 -13.52 -10.64
N ARG A 13 14.00 -13.89 -11.25
CA ARG A 13 15.12 -14.58 -10.59
C ARG A 13 16.34 -13.65 -10.50
N ASN A 14 16.14 -12.47 -9.93
CA ASN A 14 17.21 -11.51 -9.74
C ASN A 14 17.96 -11.81 -8.42
N PRO A 15 19.23 -12.27 -8.46
CA PRO A 15 19.97 -12.66 -7.27
C PRO A 15 20.31 -11.46 -6.36
N GLU A 16 20.46 -10.26 -6.92
CA GLU A 16 20.74 -9.06 -6.13
C GLU A 16 19.52 -8.66 -5.30
N ARG A 17 18.34 -8.61 -5.93
CA ARG A 17 17.07 -8.33 -5.23
C ARG A 17 16.71 -9.41 -4.23
N ALA A 18 16.97 -10.67 -4.55
CA ALA A 18 16.76 -11.78 -3.63
C ALA A 18 17.59 -11.63 -2.35
N ARG A 19 18.86 -11.22 -2.47
CA ARG A 19 19.74 -10.95 -1.32
C ARG A 19 19.31 -9.70 -0.54
N GLU A 20 18.91 -8.64 -1.23
CA GLU A 20 18.44 -7.39 -0.61
C GLU A 20 17.18 -7.58 0.23
N LEU A 21 16.20 -8.35 -0.27
CA LEU A 21 14.91 -8.57 0.39
C LEU A 21 14.93 -9.74 1.39
N TRP A 22 16.04 -10.48 1.49
CA TRP A 22 16.15 -11.66 2.34
C TRP A 22 15.98 -11.32 3.82
N ASN A 23 15.17 -12.11 4.52
CA ASN A 23 14.92 -11.92 5.95
C ASN A 23 14.72 -13.25 6.67
N LEU A 24 14.64 -13.22 8.01
CA LEU A 24 14.54 -14.42 8.83
C LEU A 24 13.25 -15.23 8.55
N ALA A 25 12.14 -14.56 8.21
CA ALA A 25 10.88 -15.24 7.91
C ALA A 25 10.96 -16.08 6.63
N ALA A 26 11.77 -15.67 5.65
CA ALA A 26 11.97 -16.42 4.41
C ALA A 26 12.71 -17.76 4.61
N LYS A 27 13.50 -17.90 5.69
CA LYS A 27 14.27 -19.14 5.98
C LYS A 27 13.40 -20.36 6.25
N VAL A 28 12.13 -20.16 6.59
CA VAL A 28 11.18 -21.27 6.80
C VAL A 28 10.88 -22.01 5.49
N TRP A 29 11.01 -21.32 4.36
CA TRP A 29 10.60 -21.83 3.04
C TRP A 29 11.78 -22.12 2.12
N PHE A 30 12.87 -21.36 2.24
CA PHE A 30 14.00 -21.44 1.31
C PHE A 30 15.32 -21.59 2.06
N LYS A 31 16.29 -22.26 1.44
CA LYS A 31 17.60 -22.53 2.04
C LYS A 31 18.49 -21.29 2.14
N GLY A 32 18.24 -20.30 1.29
CA GLY A 32 19.01 -19.06 1.21
C GLY A 32 18.53 -18.15 0.08
N PRO A 33 19.10 -16.94 -0.04
CA PRO A 33 18.77 -16.01 -1.13
C PRO A 33 19.19 -16.54 -2.52
N ASP A 34 20.09 -17.53 -2.58
CA ASP A 34 20.51 -18.19 -3.82
C ASP A 34 19.77 -19.52 -4.08
N ASP A 35 18.68 -19.82 -3.36
CA ASP A 35 17.90 -21.06 -3.55
C ASP A 35 17.29 -21.12 -4.98
N PRO A 36 17.49 -22.20 -5.74
CA PRO A 36 16.96 -22.32 -7.10
C PRO A 36 15.42 -22.37 -7.17
N ASN A 37 14.72 -22.50 -6.05
CA ASN A 37 13.25 -22.42 -6.01
C ASN A 37 12.74 -21.04 -5.55
N LEU A 38 13.65 -20.12 -5.21
CA LEU A 38 13.29 -18.76 -4.83
C LEU A 38 13.13 -17.87 -6.07
N ALA A 39 12.06 -17.07 -6.06
CA ALA A 39 11.81 -16.00 -7.01
C ALA A 39 11.32 -14.75 -6.28
N VAL A 40 11.63 -13.58 -6.83
CA VAL A 40 11.15 -12.29 -6.35
C VAL A 40 9.92 -11.90 -7.16
N LEU A 41 8.81 -11.63 -6.47
CA LEU A 41 7.61 -11.06 -7.10
C LEU A 41 7.78 -9.54 -7.16
N GLU A 42 7.94 -9.01 -8.36
CA GLU A 42 7.93 -7.58 -8.64
C GLU A 42 6.51 -7.16 -9.04
N VAL A 43 6.02 -6.08 -8.45
CA VAL A 43 4.73 -5.47 -8.82
C VAL A 43 4.99 -4.04 -9.27
N GLU A 44 4.85 -3.81 -10.58
CA GLU A 44 4.87 -2.47 -11.17
C GLU A 44 3.52 -1.82 -10.94
N VAL A 45 3.43 -0.97 -9.90
CA VAL A 45 2.16 -0.34 -9.49
C VAL A 45 1.71 0.71 -10.51
N GLU A 46 0.53 0.51 -11.07
CA GLU A 46 -0.08 1.45 -12.02
C GLU A 46 -1.13 2.34 -11.35
N ARG A 47 -1.85 1.79 -10.37
CA ARG A 47 -2.95 2.47 -9.68
C ARG A 47 -2.90 2.21 -8.18
N ALA A 48 -3.18 3.24 -7.39
CA ALA A 48 -3.34 3.14 -5.95
C ALA A 48 -4.56 3.93 -5.47
N GLU A 49 -5.31 3.35 -4.54
CA GLU A 49 -6.42 3.96 -3.81
C GLU A 49 -6.10 3.91 -2.32
N TYR A 50 -6.25 5.04 -1.62
CA TYR A 50 -6.03 5.13 -0.18
C TYR A 50 -7.30 5.62 0.49
N TRP A 51 -7.63 5.00 1.62
CA TRP A 51 -8.71 5.42 2.50
C TRP A 51 -8.12 5.81 3.85
N ASP A 52 -8.06 7.11 4.05
CA ASP A 52 -7.92 7.70 5.38
C ASP A 52 -9.32 7.84 5.98
N SER A 53 -9.56 7.22 7.14
CA SER A 53 -10.78 7.50 7.90
C SER A 53 -10.39 8.45 9.03
N PRO A 54 -11.05 9.61 9.19
CA PRO A 54 -10.97 10.35 10.44
C PRO A 54 -11.47 9.40 11.54
N GLY A 55 -10.57 9.02 12.45
CA GLY A 55 -10.72 7.75 13.16
C GLY A 55 -10.23 7.77 14.59
N GLY A 56 -9.58 8.85 15.03
CA GLY A 56 -9.25 9.05 16.43
C GLY A 56 -10.51 9.20 17.28
N ARG A 57 -10.45 8.81 18.56
CA ARG A 57 -11.54 9.08 19.53
C ARG A 57 -11.86 10.58 19.59
N MET A 58 -10.83 11.41 19.45
CA MET A 58 -10.92 12.87 19.50
C MET A 58 -11.63 13.47 18.28
N GLU A 59 -11.37 12.97 17.07
CA GLU A 59 -12.05 13.45 15.86
C GLU A 59 -13.52 13.02 15.83
N ARG A 60 -13.83 11.79 16.27
CA ARG A 60 -15.23 11.35 16.42
C ARG A 60 -16.00 12.20 17.45
N LEU A 61 -15.34 12.59 18.55
CA LEU A 61 -15.94 13.47 19.54
C LEU A 61 -16.15 14.89 18.98
N PHE A 62 -15.22 15.38 18.18
CA PHE A 62 -15.29 16.70 17.55
C PHE A 62 -16.41 16.75 16.49
N GLU A 63 -16.53 15.71 15.66
CA GLU A 63 -17.62 15.58 14.68
C GLU A 63 -18.98 15.39 15.38
N ALA A 64 -19.04 14.62 16.47
CA ALA A 64 -20.26 14.50 17.27
C ALA A 64 -20.68 15.85 17.90
N ALA A 65 -19.72 16.63 18.39
CA ALA A 65 -19.96 17.97 18.94
C ALA A 65 -20.37 18.99 17.87
N LYS A 66 -19.84 18.89 16.64
CA LYS A 66 -20.28 19.71 15.50
C LYS A 66 -21.68 19.34 15.03
N ALA A 67 -22.01 18.04 14.99
CA ALA A 67 -23.32 17.54 14.58
C ALA A 67 -24.43 17.98 15.54
N THR A 68 -24.16 18.04 16.85
CA THR A 68 -25.12 18.58 17.83
C THR A 68 -25.28 20.09 17.76
N LEU A 69 -24.31 20.81 17.21
CA LEU A 69 -24.36 22.27 17.01
C LEU A 69 -24.94 22.68 15.64
N GLY A 70 -25.48 21.74 14.86
CA GLY A 70 -26.19 22.01 13.60
C GLY A 70 -25.28 22.31 12.39
N GLY A 71 -23.99 21.97 12.46
CA GLY A 71 -23.06 22.13 11.33
C GLY A 71 -23.08 20.91 10.40
N GLU A 72 -23.11 21.13 9.09
CA GLU A 72 -23.07 20.07 8.07
C GLU A 72 -21.84 19.15 8.23
N THR A 73 -22.07 17.83 8.19
CA THR A 73 -21.04 16.79 8.20
C THR A 73 -20.30 16.76 6.87
N SER A 74 -19.20 17.52 6.75
CA SER A 74 -18.30 17.42 5.60
C SER A 74 -16.88 17.14 6.06
N ALA A 75 -16.53 15.85 6.13
CA ALA A 75 -15.17 15.33 5.95
C ALA A 75 -15.18 13.79 5.98
N LEU A 76 -15.94 13.15 5.07
CA LEU A 76 -15.72 11.74 4.79
C LEU A 76 -14.42 11.61 3.99
N GLY A 77 -13.46 10.89 4.57
CA GLY A 77 -12.17 10.42 4.07
C GLY A 77 -11.69 10.89 2.68
N VAL A 78 -10.44 11.36 2.64
CA VAL A 78 -9.76 11.71 1.39
C VAL A 78 -9.62 10.45 0.51
N HIS A 79 -10.47 10.31 -0.51
CA HIS A 79 -10.28 9.34 -1.58
C HIS A 79 -9.44 10.01 -2.69
N ARG A 80 -8.21 9.55 -2.89
CA ARG A 80 -7.43 9.89 -4.09
C ARG A 80 -7.10 8.63 -4.88
N LYS A 81 -7.37 8.70 -6.18
CA LYS A 81 -6.85 7.76 -7.17
C LYS A 81 -5.57 8.33 -7.73
N LEU A 82 -4.48 7.60 -7.61
CA LEU A 82 -3.22 7.97 -8.27
C LEU A 82 -3.06 7.08 -9.50
N ASP A 83 -2.98 7.69 -10.67
CA ASP A 83 -2.59 7.02 -11.91
C ASP A 83 -1.09 7.27 -12.15
N LEU A 84 -0.30 6.20 -12.10
CA LEU A 84 1.15 6.23 -12.25
C LEU A 84 1.61 5.87 -13.68
N SER A 85 0.68 5.51 -14.57
CA SER A 85 0.97 5.10 -15.95
C SER A 85 1.57 6.23 -16.82
N HIS A 86 1.39 7.50 -16.43
CA HIS A 86 1.81 8.67 -17.20
C HIS A 86 3.26 9.14 -16.99
N ARG A 87 4.10 8.42 -16.23
CA ARG A 87 5.50 8.82 -16.00
C ARG A 87 6.49 8.23 -17.03
N ARG A 88 6.05 8.10 -18.29
CA ARG A 88 6.90 7.82 -19.46
C ARG A 88 6.68 8.87 -20.54
N SER A 89 7.15 10.08 -20.27
CA SER A 89 7.55 11.00 -21.34
C SER A 89 8.81 11.71 -20.85
N ILE A 90 9.94 11.24 -21.36
CA ILE A 90 11.25 11.86 -21.62
C ILE A 90 12.28 10.73 -21.68
#